data_AF-A0A8C0QZB2-F1
#
_entry.id   AF-A0A8C0QZB2-F1
#
_cell.length_a   1.000
_cell.length_b   1.000
_cell.length_c   1.000
_cell.angle_alpha   90.00
_cell.angle_beta   90.00
_cell.angle_gamma   90.00
#
_symmetry.space_group_name_H-M   'P 1'
#
loop_
_entity.id
_entity.type
_entity.pdbx_description
1 polymer ?
#
loop_
_entity_poly.entity_id
_entity_poly.type
_entity_poly.pdbx_seq_one_letter_code
_entity_poly.pdbx_strand_id
1 'polypeptide(L)'
;HGSPASPLLSAALLLLSGFGAAHHDTPANCTHPELLGTWVFQVGPAGSRSVNCLVMGPPEKKVVVHLEKLDTAYDNFGNTGDFTIIYNQGFEIVLNDYKWFAFFKYKEEGHRMFLEYLFIVIVPEQLFKRI
;
A
#
# COMPACT_ATOMS: atom_id res chain seq x y z
N HIS A 1 -47.40 -22.30 -31.48
CA HIS A 1 -47.34 -22.57 -30.03
C HIS A 1 -45.88 -22.82 -29.68
N GLY A 2 -45.22 -21.87 -29.02
CA GLY A 2 -43.85 -22.00 -28.52
C GLY A 2 -43.77 -21.28 -27.19
N SER A 3 -43.49 -22.04 -26.12
CA SER A 3 -43.63 -21.63 -24.71
C SER A 3 -42.84 -20.37 -24.35
N PRO A 4 -43.34 -19.52 -23.43
CA PRO A 4 -42.52 -18.47 -22.84
C PRO A 4 -41.42 -19.12 -21.99
N ALA A 5 -40.16 -18.80 -22.29
CA ALA A 5 -39.05 -19.20 -21.45
C ALA A 5 -39.27 -18.64 -20.03
N SER A 6 -39.32 -19.54 -19.05
CA SER A 6 -39.65 -19.24 -17.66
C SER A 6 -38.62 -18.28 -17.04
N PRO A 7 -39.02 -17.15 -16.42
CA PRO A 7 -38.11 -16.19 -15.79
C PRO A 7 -37.29 -16.81 -14.64
N LEU A 8 -37.71 -17.97 -14.15
CA LEU A 8 -37.02 -18.75 -13.12
C LEU A 8 -35.66 -19.29 -13.58
N LEU A 9 -35.51 -19.59 -14.87
CA LEU A 9 -34.23 -20.05 -15.44
C LEU A 9 -33.19 -18.94 -15.48
N SER A 10 -33.60 -17.71 -15.78
CA SER A 10 -32.72 -16.52 -15.74
C SER A 10 -32.31 -16.15 -14.33
N ALA A 11 -33.22 -16.29 -13.35
CA ALA A 11 -32.92 -16.04 -11.94
C ALA A 11 -31.93 -17.07 -11.36
N ALA A 12 -32.04 -18.34 -11.77
CA ALA A 12 -31.12 -19.40 -11.36
C ALA A 12 -29.68 -19.17 -11.87
N LEU A 13 -29.53 -18.62 -13.08
CA LEU A 13 -28.21 -18.35 -13.67
C LEU A 13 -27.47 -17.18 -12.97
N LEU A 14 -28.21 -16.19 -12.47
CA LEU A 14 -27.67 -15.07 -11.68
C LEU A 14 -27.24 -15.47 -10.25
N LEU A 15 -27.84 -16.53 -9.69
CA LEU A 15 -27.44 -17.06 -8.38
C LEU A 15 -26.17 -17.92 -8.44
N LEU A 16 -25.81 -18.41 -9.64
CA LEU A 16 -24.63 -19.24 -9.90
C LEU A 16 -23.37 -18.43 -10.27
N SER A 17 -23.46 -17.10 -10.43
CA SER A 17 -22.27 -16.24 -10.43
C SER A 17 -21.76 -16.12 -8.99
N GLY A 18 -21.22 -17.23 -8.50
CA GLY A 18 -20.64 -17.37 -7.19
C GLY A 18 -19.64 -16.26 -6.94
N PHE A 19 -19.80 -15.63 -5.77
CA PHE A 19 -18.78 -14.93 -5.02
C PHE A 19 -17.38 -15.44 -5.40
N GLY A 20 -16.68 -14.71 -6.26
CA GLY A 20 -15.23 -14.79 -6.26
C GLY A 20 -14.82 -14.35 -4.86
N ALA A 21 -14.18 -15.24 -4.09
CA ALA A 21 -13.54 -14.86 -2.85
C ALA A 21 -12.46 -13.86 -3.21
N ALA A 22 -12.84 -12.58 -3.22
CA ALA A 22 -11.93 -11.52 -3.53
C ALA A 22 -11.08 -11.31 -2.28
N HIS A 23 -9.94 -11.98 -2.27
CA HIS A 23 -8.93 -11.80 -1.24
C HIS A 23 -8.25 -10.45 -1.52
N HIS A 24 -8.91 -9.38 -1.10
CA HIS A 24 -8.48 -8.01 -1.35
C HIS A 24 -7.31 -7.59 -0.46
N ASP A 25 -7.02 -8.38 0.58
CA ASP A 25 -5.96 -8.09 1.54
C ASP A 25 -4.63 -8.67 1.08
N THR A 26 -3.56 -7.90 1.26
CA THR A 26 -2.22 -8.44 1.15
C THR A 26 -2.02 -9.50 2.26
N PRO A 27 -1.31 -10.59 1.98
CA PRO A 27 -0.89 -11.57 2.99
C PRO A 27 -0.06 -11.01 4.16
N ALA A 28 0.30 -9.72 4.14
CA ALA A 28 1.04 -9.10 5.23
C ALA A 28 0.19 -9.02 6.49
N ASN A 29 0.81 -9.30 7.64
CA ASN A 29 0.17 -9.22 8.95
C ASN A 29 1.11 -8.56 9.97
N CYS A 30 1.54 -7.33 9.67
CA CYS A 30 2.48 -6.59 10.49
C CYS A 30 1.79 -5.83 11.61
N THR A 31 2.49 -5.67 12.73
CA THR A 31 2.02 -4.94 13.91
C THR A 31 2.68 -3.56 14.02
N HIS A 32 2.05 -2.64 14.74
CA HIS A 32 2.60 -1.30 14.97
C HIS A 32 4.03 -1.31 15.54
N PRO A 33 4.39 -2.14 16.55
CA PRO A 33 5.77 -2.19 17.03
C PRO A 33 6.80 -2.60 15.96
N GLU A 34 6.41 -3.40 14.97
CA GLU A 34 7.29 -3.80 13.85
C GLU A 34 7.50 -2.66 12.84
N LEU A 35 6.65 -1.63 12.85
CA LEU A 35 6.80 -0.43 12.03
C LEU A 35 7.78 0.59 12.64
N LEU A 36 7.98 0.57 13.96
CA LEU A 36 8.82 1.54 14.66
C LEU A 36 10.30 1.36 14.32
N GLY A 37 11.05 2.48 14.31
CA GLY A 37 12.49 2.48 14.09
C GLY A 37 12.92 3.33 12.90
N THR A 38 14.08 3.02 12.34
CA THR A 38 14.72 3.81 11.28
C THR A 38 14.52 3.15 9.92
N TRP A 39 13.92 3.88 9.00
CA TRP A 39 13.65 3.46 7.64
C TRP A 39 14.55 4.20 6.65
N VAL A 40 15.03 3.47 5.66
CA VAL A 40 15.81 4.02 4.55
C VAL A 40 15.02 3.83 3.26
N PHE A 41 14.51 4.93 2.72
CA PHE A 41 13.74 4.94 1.49
C PHE A 41 14.64 5.27 0.31
N GLN A 42 14.63 4.36 -0.67
CA GLN A 42 15.29 4.52 -1.95
C GLN A 42 14.27 5.07 -2.94
N VAL A 43 14.46 6.31 -3.38
CA VAL A 43 13.50 7.04 -4.20
C VAL A 43 13.98 7.04 -5.65
N GLY A 44 13.12 6.55 -6.54
CA GLY A 44 13.35 6.58 -7.99
C GLY A 44 13.21 7.99 -8.60
N PRO A 45 13.29 8.09 -9.93
CA PRO A 45 13.13 9.36 -10.64
C PRO A 45 11.79 10.04 -10.31
N ALA A 46 11.81 11.37 -10.23
CA ALA A 46 10.58 12.14 -10.06
C ALA A 46 9.67 11.93 -11.29
N GLY A 47 8.50 11.32 -11.07
CA GLY A 47 7.53 11.01 -12.11
C GLY A 47 6.28 11.89 -12.03
N SER A 48 5.47 11.83 -13.09
CA SER A 48 4.09 12.33 -13.02
C SER A 48 3.19 11.28 -12.32
N ARG A 49 1.91 11.60 -12.09
CA ARG A 49 0.92 10.68 -11.49
C ARG A 49 0.80 9.34 -12.24
N SER A 50 1.22 9.25 -13.50
CA SER A 50 1.21 8.02 -14.31
C SER A 50 2.50 7.19 -14.24
N VAL A 51 3.39 7.46 -13.27
CA VAL A 51 4.60 6.65 -13.09
C VAL A 51 4.23 5.20 -12.76
N ASN A 52 4.84 4.25 -13.48
CA ASN A 52 4.65 2.83 -13.23
C ASN A 52 5.66 2.37 -12.17
N CYS A 53 5.24 2.28 -10.91
CA CYS A 53 6.08 1.84 -9.80
C CYS A 53 6.51 0.35 -9.90
N LEU A 54 5.94 -0.43 -10.83
CA LEU A 54 6.39 -1.81 -11.08
C LEU A 54 7.69 -1.87 -11.87
N VAL A 55 7.99 -0.82 -12.65
CA VAL A 55 9.18 -0.74 -13.52
C VAL A 55 9.96 0.53 -13.15
N MET A 56 10.35 0.64 -11.88
CA MET A 56 11.23 1.73 -11.46
C MET A 56 12.66 1.47 -11.93
N GLY A 57 13.30 2.51 -12.46
CA GLY A 57 14.74 2.52 -12.73
C GLY A 57 15.57 2.49 -11.44
N PRO A 58 16.90 2.64 -11.54
CA PRO A 58 17.76 2.72 -10.37
C PRO A 58 17.33 3.87 -9.44
N PRO A 59 17.46 3.72 -8.11
CA PRO A 59 17.15 4.80 -7.18
C PRO A 59 18.11 5.97 -7.36
N GLU A 60 17.57 7.19 -7.31
CA GLU A 60 18.31 8.44 -7.49
C GLU A 60 18.59 9.15 -6.16
N LYS A 61 17.73 8.94 -5.16
CA LYS A 61 17.81 9.62 -3.86
C LYS A 61 17.58 8.65 -2.72
N LYS A 62 18.18 8.97 -1.57
CA LYS A 62 18.00 8.25 -0.32
C LYS A 62 17.41 9.19 0.73
N VAL A 63 16.32 8.77 1.36
CA VAL A 63 15.66 9.49 2.45
C VAL A 63 15.66 8.60 3.70
N VAL A 64 16.04 9.16 4.84
CA VAL A 64 16.03 8.45 6.13
C VAL A 64 14.93 9.05 6.98
N VAL A 65 14.05 8.20 7.49
CA VAL A 65 12.92 8.59 8.34
C VAL A 65 12.91 7.72 9.59
N HIS A 66 12.64 8.35 10.72
CA HIS A 66 12.54 7.71 12.03
C HIS A 66 11.09 7.75 12.49
N LEU A 67 10.55 6.59 12.90
CA LEU A 67 9.19 6.43 13.38
C LEU A 67 9.22 6.06 14.86
N GLU A 68 8.63 6.91 15.70
CA GLU A 68 8.57 6.75 17.15
C GLU A 68 7.16 6.37 17.63
N LYS A 69 7.04 5.99 18.89
CA LYS A 69 5.77 5.50 19.44
C LYS A 69 4.68 6.57 19.33
N LEU A 70 3.43 6.11 19.19
CA LEU A 70 2.21 6.88 18.93
C LEU A 70 2.07 7.17 17.43
N ASP A 71 2.68 8.24 16.96
CA ASP A 71 2.51 8.71 15.58
C ASP A 71 3.65 9.62 15.10
N THR A 72 4.70 9.87 15.88
CA THR A 72 5.76 10.82 15.49
C THR A 72 6.68 10.28 14.39
N ALA A 73 6.86 11.04 13.32
CA ALA A 73 7.87 10.84 12.29
C ALA A 73 8.86 12.01 12.22
N TYR A 74 10.15 11.74 11.99
CA TYR A 74 11.15 12.80 11.74
C TYR A 74 12.27 12.35 10.81
N ASP A 75 12.99 13.31 10.22
CA ASP A 75 14.17 13.08 9.40
C ASP A 75 15.46 13.65 10.01
N ASN A 76 16.59 13.40 9.33
CA ASN A 76 17.91 13.90 9.74
C ASN A 76 18.08 15.42 9.60
N PHE A 77 17.12 16.13 9.01
CA PHE A 77 17.15 17.58 8.81
C PHE A 77 16.36 18.32 9.90
N GLY A 78 15.73 17.59 10.83
CA GLY A 78 14.94 18.15 11.92
C GLY A 78 13.50 18.44 11.53
N ASN A 79 13.02 17.97 10.37
CA ASN A 79 11.61 18.03 10.05
C ASN A 79 10.85 16.99 10.88
N THR A 80 9.66 17.36 11.34
CA THR A 80 8.76 16.48 12.08
C THR A 80 7.42 16.38 11.37
N GLY A 81 6.73 15.27 11.55
CA GLY A 81 5.39 15.03 11.05
C GLY A 81 4.81 13.78 11.71
N ASP A 82 3.82 13.19 11.07
CA ASP A 82 3.03 12.10 11.65
C ASP A 82 3.02 10.86 10.75
N PHE A 83 2.82 9.69 11.32
CA PHE A 83 2.58 8.45 10.59
C PHE A 83 1.38 7.70 11.15
N THR A 84 0.81 6.83 10.33
CA THR A 84 -0.30 5.95 10.72
C THR A 84 -0.12 4.59 10.06
N ILE A 85 -0.23 3.52 10.85
CA ILE A 85 -0.28 2.16 10.31
C ILE A 85 -1.65 1.92 9.67
N ILE A 86 -1.65 1.29 8.50
CA ILE A 86 -2.84 0.90 7.78
C ILE A 86 -3.11 -0.56 8.10
N TYR A 87 -3.89 -0.75 9.18
CA TYR A 87 -4.20 -2.03 9.79
C TYR A 87 -2.96 -2.89 10.03
N ASN A 88 -2.69 -3.85 9.16
CA ASN A 88 -1.53 -4.72 9.17
C ASN A 88 -0.86 -4.82 7.77
N GLN A 89 -1.30 -3.99 6.83
CA GLN A 89 -0.99 -4.09 5.41
C GLN A 89 0.04 -3.07 4.96
N GLY A 90 0.13 -1.93 5.64
CA GLY A 90 0.99 -0.84 5.21
C GLY A 90 1.02 0.31 6.19
N PHE A 91 1.47 1.47 5.71
CA PHE A 91 1.53 2.70 6.50
C PHE A 91 1.48 3.94 5.60
N GLU A 92 1.06 5.05 6.19
CA GLU A 92 1.17 6.41 5.66
C GLU A 92 2.12 7.23 6.56
N ILE A 93 3.01 8.03 5.97
CA ILE A 93 3.81 9.05 6.68
C ILE A 93 3.56 10.40 5.99
N VAL A 94 3.29 11.44 6.78
CA VAL A 94 3.24 12.83 6.33
C VAL A 94 4.46 13.55 6.92
N LEU A 95 5.41 13.95 6.08
CA LEU A 95 6.65 14.57 6.53
C LEU A 95 7.20 15.52 5.46
N ASN A 96 7.55 16.74 5.87
CA ASN A 96 8.17 17.76 5.01
C ASN A 96 7.35 18.04 3.73
N ASP A 97 6.03 18.22 3.86
CA ASP A 97 5.05 18.43 2.77
C ASP A 97 4.90 17.27 1.75
N TYR A 98 5.44 16.10 2.07
CA TYR A 98 5.25 14.87 1.29
C TYR A 98 4.45 13.83 2.07
N LYS A 99 3.61 13.10 1.34
CA LYS A 99 2.97 11.88 1.81
C LYS A 99 3.68 10.67 1.23
N TRP A 100 4.01 9.73 2.11
CA TRP A 100 4.64 8.45 1.81
C TRP A 100 3.63 7.37 2.13
N PHE A 101 3.27 6.55 1.15
CA PHE A 101 2.35 5.44 1.32
C PHE A 101 3.02 4.16 0.86
N ALA A 102 2.89 3.10 1.65
CA ALA A 102 3.42 1.81 1.24
C ALA A 102 2.71 0.62 1.85
N PHE A 103 2.63 -0.47 1.10
CA PHE A 103 2.22 -1.78 1.61
C PHE A 103 3.44 -2.59 2.06
N PHE A 104 3.39 -3.19 3.25
CA PHE A 104 4.37 -4.17 3.68
C PHE A 104 4.46 -5.29 2.64
N LYS A 105 5.65 -5.47 2.07
CA LYS A 105 5.88 -6.55 1.11
C LYS A 105 6.18 -7.84 1.85
N TYR A 106 5.60 -8.91 1.34
CA TYR A 106 5.79 -10.27 1.81
C TYR A 106 6.47 -11.07 0.69
N LYS A 107 7.30 -12.03 1.07
CA LYS A 107 7.80 -13.09 0.19
C LYS A 107 7.32 -14.42 0.73
N GLU A 108 6.66 -15.20 -0.12
CA GLU A 108 6.24 -16.56 0.22
C GLU A 108 7.40 -17.51 -0.07
N GLU A 109 8.08 -17.97 0.98
CA GLU A 109 9.08 -19.04 0.89
C GLU A 109 8.58 -20.26 1.67
N GLY A 110 7.86 -21.14 0.98
CA GLY A 110 7.18 -22.27 1.60
C GLY A 110 6.03 -21.81 2.49
N HIS A 111 6.08 -22.10 3.80
CA HIS A 111 5.07 -21.67 4.79
C HIS A 111 5.52 -20.47 5.63
N ARG A 112 6.58 -19.76 5.24
CA ARG A 112 7.11 -18.60 5.97
C ARG A 112 7.03 -17.34 5.12
N MET A 113 6.64 -16.26 5.77
CA MET A 113 6.56 -14.93 5.18
C MET A 113 7.72 -14.08 5.70
N PHE A 114 8.43 -13.43 4.78
CA PHE A 114 9.53 -12.52 5.11
C PHE A 114 9.21 -11.10 4.61
N LEU A 115 9.61 -10.09 5.38
CA LEU A 115 9.56 -8.68 4.98
C LEU A 115 10.76 -8.38 4.08
N GLU A 116 10.51 -8.04 2.82
CA GLU A 116 11.58 -7.69 1.87
C GLU A 116 11.08 -6.66 0.85
N TYR A 117 11.77 -5.51 0.71
CA TYR A 117 11.53 -4.37 -0.21
C TYR A 117 10.12 -3.74 -0.30
N LEU A 118 9.98 -2.52 0.20
CA LEU A 118 8.74 -1.76 0.24
C LEU A 118 8.41 -1.05 -1.10
N PHE A 119 7.14 -1.13 -1.58
CA PHE A 119 6.66 -0.24 -2.65
C PHE A 119 6.18 1.06 -2.04
N ILE A 120 6.96 2.12 -2.20
CA ILE A 120 6.64 3.44 -1.63
C ILE A 120 6.13 4.35 -2.74
N VAL A 121 4.91 4.82 -2.58
CA VAL A 121 4.33 5.91 -3.36
C VAL A 121 4.58 7.20 -2.59
N ILE A 122 5.23 8.16 -3.25
CA ILE A 122 5.52 9.47 -2.68
C ILE A 122 4.78 10.50 -3.51
N VAL A 123 3.94 11.30 -2.85
CA VAL A 123 3.21 12.39 -3.50
C VAL A 123 3.34 13.66 -2.67
N PRO A 124 3.44 14.84 -3.30
CA PRO A 124 3.26 16.10 -2.59
C PRO A 124 1.87 16.10 -1.91
N GLU A 125 1.79 16.56 -0.67
CA GLU A 125 0.55 16.51 0.12
C GLU A 125 -0.64 17.17 -0.62
N GLN A 126 -0.36 18.28 -1.31
CA GLN A 126 -1.35 19.04 -2.10
C GLN A 126 -1.97 18.23 -3.26
N LEU A 127 -1.28 17.19 -3.74
CA LEU A 127 -1.72 16.35 -4.86
C LEU A 127 -2.53 15.14 -4.41
N PHE A 128 -2.40 14.72 -3.15
CA PHE A 128 -3.08 13.53 -2.61
C PHE A 128 -4.58 13.74 -2.37
N LYS A 129 -5.04 14.95 -2.02
CA LYS A 129 -6.46 15.28 -1.81
C LYS A 129 -7.37 15.07 -3.03
N ARG A 130 -6.82 14.62 -4.16
CA ARG A 130 -7.50 14.43 -5.45
C ARG A 130 -7.38 12.99 -5.99
N ILE A 131 -7.02 12.05 -5.12
CA ILE A 131 -7.07 10.59 -5.34
C ILE A 131 -8.21 10.07 -4.47
#